data_AF-A0A4R3N8Z7-F1
#
_entry.id   AF-A0A4R3N8Z7-F1
#
_cell.length_a   1.000
_cell.length_b   1.000
_cell.length_c   1.000
_cell.angle_alpha   90.00
_cell.angle_beta   90.00
_cell.angle_gamma   90.00
#
_symmetry.space_group_name_H-M   'P 1'
#
loop_
_entity.id
_entity.type
_entity.pdbx_description
1 polymer ?
#
loop_
_entity_poly.entity_id
_entity_poly.type
_entity_poly.pdbx_seq_one_letter_code
_entity_poly.pdbx_strand_id
1 'polypeptide(L)'
;MKKWGIAFLTFVVILGVNWGIAAWFQMHVIEVSFFVGLAFAVILRLANSSGGFLSDSISSGVQSETGMKMERETKKTMPSSATATAVVYTILALIVTIIYYFDDLM
;
A
#
# COMPACT_ATOMS: atom_id res chain seq x y z
N MET A 1 -15.62 3.77 -12.97
CA MET A 1 -14.37 4.21 -13.64
C MET A 1 -13.27 4.67 -12.67
N LYS A 2 -13.59 5.40 -11.58
CA LYS A 2 -12.59 5.93 -10.63
C LYS A 2 -11.73 4.87 -9.89
N LYS A 3 -12.32 3.70 -9.55
CA LYS A 3 -11.64 2.64 -8.77
C LYS A 3 -10.50 1.92 -9.52
N TRP A 4 -10.66 1.74 -10.84
CA TRP A 4 -9.67 1.08 -11.70
C TRP A 4 -8.46 1.96 -11.95
N GLY A 5 -8.67 3.28 -12.13
CA GLY A 5 -7.56 4.24 -12.27
C GLY A 5 -6.67 4.30 -11.03
N ILE A 6 -7.26 4.24 -9.83
CA ILE A 6 -6.50 4.22 -8.57
C ILE A 6 -5.69 2.92 -8.45
N ALA A 7 -6.27 1.78 -8.82
CA ALA A 7 -5.57 0.49 -8.79
C ALA A 7 -4.38 0.48 -9.78
N PHE A 8 -4.59 0.97 -11.00
CA PHE A 8 -3.54 1.09 -12.01
C PHE A 8 -2.41 2.03 -11.56
N LEU A 9 -2.76 3.19 -11.01
CA LEU A 9 -1.78 4.13 -10.48
C LEU A 9 -0.96 3.50 -9.34
N THR A 10 -1.62 2.78 -8.44
CA THR A 10 -0.94 2.08 -7.33
C THR A 10 0.05 1.04 -7.86
N PHE A 11 -0.33 0.29 -8.90
CA PHE A 11 0.54 -0.70 -9.54
C PHE A 11 1.78 -0.05 -10.18
N VAL A 12 1.59 1.03 -10.95
CA VAL A 12 2.70 1.77 -11.58
C VAL A 12 3.66 2.34 -10.54
N VAL A 13 3.13 2.90 -9.44
CA VAL A 13 3.95 3.43 -8.34
C VAL A 13 4.77 2.32 -7.68
N ILE A 14 4.17 1.17 -7.37
CA ILE A 14 4.88 0.02 -6.79
C ILE A 14 6.01 -0.45 -7.71
N LEU A 15 5.77 -0.54 -9.02
CA LEU A 15 6.80 -0.90 -10.00
C LEU A 15 7.93 0.13 -10.06
N GLY A 16 7.60 1.42 -10.10
CA GLY A 16 8.59 2.49 -10.11
C GLY A 16 9.46 2.50 -8.85
N VAL A 17 8.87 2.29 -7.68
CA VAL A 17 9.60 2.22 -6.40
C VAL A 17 10.51 0.99 -6.36
N ASN A 18 10.04 -0.16 -6.80
CA ASN A 18 10.87 -1.36 -6.88
C ASN A 18 12.08 -1.18 -7.79
N TRP A 19 11.88 -0.62 -8.98
CA TRP A 19 12.98 -0.35 -9.90
C TRP A 19 13.95 0.69 -9.33
N GLY A 20 13.44 1.75 -8.70
CA GLY A 20 14.27 2.79 -8.08
C GLY A 20 15.14 2.27 -6.94
N ILE A 21 14.57 1.45 -6.04
CA ILE A 21 15.32 0.87 -4.92
C ILE A 21 16.33 -0.17 -5.44
N ALA A 22 15.93 -1.03 -6.38
CA ALA A 22 16.85 -2.01 -6.98
C ALA A 22 18.04 -1.32 -7.69
N ALA A 23 17.79 -0.24 -8.42
CA ALA A 23 18.84 0.53 -9.09
C ALA A 23 19.79 1.23 -8.11
N TRP A 24 19.26 1.74 -6.99
CA TRP A 24 20.08 2.39 -5.94
C TRP A 24 20.96 1.41 -5.18
N PHE A 25 20.45 0.22 -4.86
CA PHE A 25 21.17 -0.76 -4.05
C PHE A 25 21.92 -1.80 -4.89
N GLN A 26 21.87 -1.73 -6.22
CA GLN A 26 22.39 -2.76 -7.14
C GLN A 26 21.91 -4.18 -6.81
N MET A 27 20.70 -4.29 -6.26
CA MET A 27 20.08 -5.56 -5.89
C MET A 27 19.13 -6.04 -6.99
N HIS A 28 18.79 -7.32 -6.97
CA HIS A 28 17.79 -7.83 -7.89
C HIS A 28 16.40 -7.34 -7.48
N VAL A 29 15.59 -6.94 -8.47
CA VAL A 29 14.24 -6.43 -8.26
C VAL A 29 13.40 -7.42 -7.45
N ILE A 30 13.64 -8.73 -7.62
CA ILE A 30 12.95 -9.81 -6.91
C ILE A 30 13.20 -9.78 -5.40
N GLU A 31 14.41 -9.44 -4.96
CA GLU A 31 14.77 -9.37 -3.54
C GLU A 31 14.05 -8.21 -2.84
N VAL A 32 13.89 -7.11 -3.55
CA VAL A 32 13.27 -5.87 -3.05
C VAL A 32 11.74 -5.91 -3.14
N SER A 33 11.19 -6.64 -4.12
CA SER A 33 9.76 -6.69 -4.45
C SER A 33 8.88 -7.10 -3.28
N PHE A 34 9.31 -8.08 -2.49
CA PHE A 34 8.55 -8.54 -1.33
C PHE A 34 8.44 -7.46 -0.25
N PHE A 35 9.57 -6.85 0.13
CA PHE A 35 9.61 -5.83 1.17
C PHE A 35 8.87 -4.55 0.77
N VAL A 36 9.01 -4.12 -0.49
CA VAL A 36 8.27 -2.96 -1.03
C VAL A 36 6.78 -3.24 -1.09
N GLY A 37 6.38 -4.44 -1.54
CA GLY A 37 4.98 -4.86 -1.54
C GLY A 37 4.37 -4.81 -0.14
N LEU A 38 5.08 -5.37 0.84
CA LEU A 38 4.65 -5.39 2.24
C LEU A 38 4.54 -3.98 2.82
N ALA A 39 5.53 -3.12 2.58
CA ALA A 39 5.52 -1.72 3.03
C ALA A 39 4.31 -0.98 2.45
N PHE A 40 4.05 -1.11 1.15
CA PHE A 40 2.88 -0.51 0.51
C PHE A 40 1.56 -1.07 1.04
N ALA A 41 1.48 -2.38 1.29
CA ALA A 41 0.28 -2.99 1.87
C ALA A 41 -0.02 -2.42 3.27
N VAL A 42 1.00 -2.25 4.11
CA VAL A 42 0.86 -1.64 5.44
C VAL A 42 0.47 -0.17 5.34
N ILE A 43 1.17 0.62 4.51
CA ILE A 43 0.89 2.06 4.32
C ILE A 43 -0.55 2.25 3.81
N LEU A 44 -0.96 1.52 2.78
CA LEU A 44 -2.30 1.63 2.21
C LEU A 44 -3.37 1.10 3.15
N ARG A 45 -3.07 0.12 4.00
CA ARG A 45 -4.00 -0.35 5.03
C ARG A 45 -4.20 0.70 6.13
N LEU A 46 -3.13 1.35 6.57
CA LEU A 46 -3.21 2.47 7.53
C LEU A 46 -3.96 3.67 6.93
N ALA A 47 -3.73 3.97 5.65
CA ALA A 47 -4.39 5.07 4.96
C ALA A 47 -5.87 4.81 4.65
N ASN A 48 -6.25 3.59 4.28
CA ASN A 48 -7.63 3.24 3.91
C ASN A 48 -8.49 2.70 5.06
N SER A 49 -7.92 2.54 6.27
CA SER A 49 -8.68 2.23 7.48
C SER A 49 -9.66 3.38 7.78
N SER A 50 -10.94 3.09 8.01
CA SER A 50 -11.93 4.09 8.41
C SER A 50 -11.54 4.68 9.77
N GLY A 51 -11.08 5.94 9.79
CA GLY A 51 -10.49 6.56 10.98
C GLY A 51 -8.97 6.39 11.11
N GLY A 52 -8.27 6.04 10.02
CA GLY A 52 -6.80 5.98 10.00
C GLY A 52 -6.15 7.33 10.32
N PHE A 53 -4.89 7.28 10.79
CA PHE A 53 -4.10 8.41 11.29
C PHE A 53 -4.20 9.69 10.44
N LEU A 54 -4.22 9.54 9.12
CA LEU A 54 -4.29 10.66 8.18
C LEU A 54 -5.68 11.32 8.14
N SER A 55 -6.76 10.54 8.23
CA SER A 55 -8.11 11.10 8.32
C SER A 55 -8.38 11.72 9.70
N ASP A 56 -7.77 11.17 10.76
CA ASP A 56 -7.96 11.66 12.12
C ASP A 56 -7.18 12.95 12.39
N SER A 57 -6.00 13.11 11.80
CA SER A 57 -5.21 14.35 11.90
C SER A 57 -5.89 15.52 11.20
N ILE A 58 -6.45 15.30 10.00
CA ILE A 58 -7.18 16.33 9.26
C ILE A 58 -8.50 16.70 9.98
N SER A 59 -9.27 15.71 10.44
CA SER A 59 -10.52 15.97 11.17
C SER A 59 -10.28 16.66 12.51
N SER A 60 -9.17 16.36 13.19
CA SER A 60 -8.78 17.01 14.45
C SER A 60 -8.34 18.46 14.21
N GLY A 61 -7.59 18.73 13.13
CA GLY A 61 -7.22 20.09 12.74
C GLY A 61 -8.45 20.95 12.46
N VAL A 62 -9.38 20.45 11.64
CA VAL A 62 -10.63 21.15 11.30
C VAL A 62 -11.53 21.33 12.53
N GLN A 63 -11.63 20.34 13.41
CA GLN A 63 -12.36 20.46 14.68
C GLN A 63 -11.74 21.51 15.61
N SER A 64 -10.41 21.64 15.62
CA SER A 64 -9.71 22.65 16.43
C SER A 64 -9.92 24.08 15.91
N GLU A 65 -10.00 24.26 14.58
CA GLU A 65 -10.24 25.58 13.98
C GLU A 65 -11.71 26.01 14.08
N THR A 66 -12.66 25.08 14.02
CA THR A 66 -14.09 25.41 13.94
C THR A 66 -14.85 25.21 15.24
N GLY A 67 -14.29 24.48 16.22
CA GLY A 67 -14.94 24.14 17.48
C GLY A 67 -16.14 23.19 17.35
N MET A 68 -16.48 22.75 16.13
CA MET A 68 -17.61 21.87 15.87
C MET A 68 -17.17 20.41 15.88
N LYS A 69 -17.71 19.61 16.81
CA LYS A 69 -17.42 18.17 16.89
C LYS A 69 -17.92 17.46 15.63
N MET A 70 -17.01 16.95 14.80
CA MET A 70 -17.37 16.16 13.62
C MET A 70 -17.89 14.80 14.07
N GLU A 71 -19.16 14.52 13.79
CA GLU A 71 -19.75 13.21 14.04
C GLU A 71 -19.09 12.18 13.10
N ARG A 72 -18.42 11.19 13.69
CA ARG A 72 -17.73 10.12 12.94
C ARG A 72 -18.81 9.26 12.29
N GLU A 73 -19.08 9.48 11.00
CA GLU A 73 -19.81 8.48 10.23
C GLU A 73 -18.99 7.19 10.24
N THR A 74 -19.55 6.15 10.88
CA THR A 74 -19.01 4.80 10.88
C THR A 74 -19.19 4.18 9.50
N LYS A 75 -18.51 4.73 8.50
CA LYS A 75 -18.43 4.11 7.18
C LYS A 75 -17.75 2.76 7.35
N LYS A 76 -18.58 1.72 7.33
CA LYS A 76 -18.22 0.31 7.23
C LYS A 76 -17.09 0.20 6.21
N THR A 77 -15.89 -0.10 6.68
CA THR A 77 -14.66 -0.07 5.91
C THR A 77 -14.74 -1.15 4.84
N MET A 78 -15.25 -0.81 3.66
CA MET A 78 -15.04 -1.66 2.50
C MET A 78 -13.55 -1.56 2.17
N PRO A 79 -12.82 -2.70 2.12
CA PRO A 79 -11.41 -2.67 1.73
C PRO A 79 -11.29 -1.95 0.39
N SER A 80 -10.50 -0.88 0.37
CA SER A 80 -10.25 -0.11 -0.85
C SER A 80 -9.60 -1.05 -1.87
N SER A 81 -9.96 -0.87 -3.15
CA SER A 81 -9.38 -1.66 -4.24
C SER A 81 -7.86 -1.59 -4.24
N ALA A 82 -7.25 -0.48 -3.79
CA ALA A 82 -5.80 -0.33 -3.69
C ALA A 82 -5.18 -1.19 -2.58
N THR A 83 -5.82 -1.29 -1.41
CA THR A 83 -5.31 -2.15 -0.32
C THR A 83 -5.38 -3.62 -0.71
N ALA A 84 -6.46 -4.04 -1.39
CA ALA A 84 -6.56 -5.40 -1.92
C ALA A 84 -5.47 -5.69 -2.96
N THR A 85 -5.22 -4.78 -3.90
CA THR A 85 -4.14 -4.93 -4.89
C THR A 85 -2.77 -5.04 -4.26
N ALA A 86 -2.45 -4.24 -3.24
CA ALA A 86 -1.15 -4.31 -2.57
C ALA A 86 -0.94 -5.62 -1.80
N VAL A 87 -2.00 -6.15 -1.15
CA VAL A 87 -1.93 -7.46 -0.50
C VAL A 87 -1.70 -8.58 -1.52
N VAL A 88 -2.46 -8.58 -2.62
CA VAL A 88 -2.28 -9.57 -3.71
C VAL A 88 -0.87 -9.49 -4.29
N TYR A 89 -0.38 -8.28 -4.56
CA TYR A 89 0.99 -8.07 -5.04
C TYR A 89 2.03 -8.63 -4.07
N THR A 90 1.85 -8.42 -2.76
CA THR A 90 2.77 -8.93 -1.73
C THR A 90 2.79 -10.46 -1.71
N ILE A 91 1.64 -11.11 -1.85
CA ILE A 91 1.53 -12.57 -1.91
C ILE A 91 2.22 -13.10 -3.17
N LEU A 92 1.99 -12.48 -4.32
CA LEU A 92 2.66 -12.86 -5.57
C LEU A 92 4.17 -12.66 -5.49
N ALA A 93 4.62 -11.54 -4.93
CA ALA A 93 6.04 -11.27 -4.73
C ALA A 93 6.68 -12.34 -3.83
N LEU A 94 6.02 -12.73 -2.74
CA LEU A 94 6.50 -13.81 -1.86
C LEU A 94 6.67 -15.13 -2.62
N ILE A 95 5.67 -15.51 -3.42
CA ILE A 95 5.71 -16.76 -4.22
C ILE A 95 6.89 -16.70 -5.21
N VAL A 96 7.06 -15.59 -5.92
CA VAL A 96 8.16 -15.41 -6.87
C VAL A 96 9.52 -15.46 -6.17
N THR A 97 9.66 -14.81 -5.03
CA THR A 97 10.91 -14.84 -4.24
C THR A 97 11.23 -16.26 -3.77
N ILE A 98 10.23 -17.01 -3.31
CA ILE A 98 10.42 -18.41 -2.91
C ILE A 98 10.88 -19.24 -4.10
N ILE A 99 10.21 -19.15 -5.26
CA ILE A 99 10.59 -19.91 -6.46
C ILE A 99 12.01 -19.54 -6.92
N TYR A 100 12.33 -18.25 -6.98
CA TYR A 100 13.64 -17.78 -7.43
C TYR A 100 14.78 -18.35 -6.57
N TYR A 101 14.65 -18.30 -5.24
CA TYR A 101 15.67 -18.86 -4.35
C TYR A 101 15.64 -20.39 -4.26
N PHE A 102 14.50 -21.03 -4.56
CA PHE A 102 14.41 -22.48 -4.57
C PHE A 102 15.04 -23.10 -5.82
N ASP A 103 14.96 -22.40 -6.97
CA ASP A 103 15.59 -22.79 -8.23
C ASP A 103 17.12 -22.57 -8.19
N ASP A 104 17.57 -21.48 -7.55
CA ASP A 104 19.01 -21.18 -7.37
C ASP A 104 19.70 -22.10 -6.34
N LEU A 105 18.93 -22.83 -5.52
CA LEU A 105 19.44 -23.77 -4.51
C LEU A 105 19.60 -25.22 -5.05
N MET A 106 19.00 -25.56 -6.20
CA MET A 106 19.02 -26.91 -6.80
C MET A 106 20.10 -27.03 -7.88
#